data_AF-A0A925MUI7-F1
#
_entry.id   AF-A0A925MUI7-F1
#
_cell.length_a   1.000
_cell.length_b   1.000
_cell.length_c   1.000
_cell.angle_alpha   90.00
_cell.angle_beta   90.00
_cell.angle_gamma   90.00
#
_symmetry.space_group_name_H-M   'P 1'
#
loop_
_entity.id
_entity.type
_entity.pdbx_description
1 polymer ?
#
loop_
_entity_poly.entity_id
_entity_poly.type
_entity_poly.pdbx_seq_one_letter_code
_entity_poly.pdbx_strand_id
1 'polypeptide(L)'
;MTPVELPRLTGPGLALFRATWFLTLGAATIATLGGAWMGRGRFEAAGDAAVPIVEALSLAIDLLPPVLLVATAVLLYARRGQDVVAALLSLAFLMLASAFFAAEGFFREFGLEWLRVLVAHAGRCALLLVLLAFPDGRFMPRWTAGAALLLPAWAVLVLIARLPLDLEYLGYLILLGLSVIKIGLRYRVAPPGLERQQIRWVLFGFALGAALLGVALVASIVARQRVSEWVDLVAETLPALAIMCFALGLIVSLLRYRLYDAEAAISRSAGYALLTLLIGGVFAASIEGAKRFFETSLGSDAGALPAVTAAALAAVLITPAHNLVHGWAERRFQKALAMLRRDLPECVADLRETAGMAGLLDETLARIATGVRAGRA
;
A
#
# COMPACT_ATOMS: atom_id res chain seq x y z
N MET A 1 -19.20 -21.67 -27.46
CA MET A 1 -19.58 -20.25 -27.28
C MET A 1 -18.36 -19.48 -26.83
N THR A 2 -18.02 -18.39 -27.52
CA THR A 2 -16.83 -17.56 -27.25
C THR A 2 -16.96 -16.83 -25.91
N PRO A 3 -15.88 -16.73 -25.10
CA PRO A 3 -15.89 -15.95 -23.87
C PRO A 3 -16.11 -14.47 -24.18
N VAL A 4 -16.81 -13.75 -23.28
CA VAL A 4 -16.94 -12.30 -23.37
C VAL A 4 -15.58 -11.69 -23.02
N GLU A 5 -15.02 -10.89 -23.93
CA GLU A 5 -13.71 -10.24 -23.78
C GLU A 5 -13.86 -8.72 -23.85
N LEU A 6 -12.95 -8.01 -23.20
CA LEU A 6 -12.85 -6.57 -23.36
C LEU A 6 -12.43 -6.19 -24.79
N PRO A 7 -13.03 -5.15 -25.39
CA PRO A 7 -12.70 -4.73 -26.75
C PRO A 7 -11.26 -4.20 -26.82
N ARG A 8 -10.55 -4.54 -27.91
CA ARG A 8 -9.18 -4.05 -28.14
C ARG A 8 -9.18 -2.55 -28.42
N LEU A 9 -8.26 -1.82 -27.79
CA LEU A 9 -8.04 -0.39 -28.04
C LEU A 9 -7.34 -0.20 -29.40
N THR A 10 -8.10 0.12 -30.44
CA THR A 10 -7.56 0.42 -31.78
C THR A 10 -8.25 1.63 -32.41
N GLY A 11 -7.51 2.35 -33.26
CA GLY A 11 -8.01 3.50 -34.02
C GLY A 11 -8.67 4.59 -33.15
N PRO A 12 -9.95 4.95 -33.40
CA PRO A 12 -10.63 6.04 -32.72
C PRO A 12 -10.83 5.79 -31.21
N GLY A 13 -10.98 4.53 -30.79
CA GLY A 13 -11.15 4.18 -29.37
C GLY A 13 -9.90 4.50 -28.54
N LEU A 14 -8.71 4.35 -29.13
CA LEU A 14 -7.46 4.73 -28.47
C LEU A 14 -7.32 6.25 -28.34
N ALA A 15 -7.73 7.01 -29.36
CA ALA A 15 -7.71 8.47 -29.32
C ALA A 15 -8.66 9.01 -28.24
N LEU A 16 -9.89 8.48 -28.18
CA LEU A 16 -10.85 8.83 -27.14
C LEU A 16 -10.32 8.49 -25.74
N PHE A 17 -9.76 7.30 -25.56
CA PHE A 17 -9.14 6.92 -24.30
C PHE A 17 -8.04 7.91 -23.88
N ARG A 18 -7.13 8.28 -24.79
CA ARG A 18 -6.06 9.24 -24.49
C ARG A 18 -6.60 10.61 -24.08
N ALA A 19 -7.58 11.12 -24.82
CA ALA A 19 -8.21 12.41 -24.50
C ALA A 19 -8.85 12.38 -23.11
N THR A 20 -9.66 11.35 -22.84
CA THR A 20 -10.28 11.16 -21.51
C THR A 20 -9.23 11.00 -20.42
N TRP A 21 -8.15 10.28 -20.68
CA TRP A 21 -7.07 10.04 -19.72
C TRP A 21 -6.32 11.32 -19.34
N PHE A 22 -5.97 12.17 -20.31
CA PHE A 22 -5.31 13.46 -20.01
C PHE A 22 -6.25 14.42 -19.29
N LEU A 23 -7.54 14.42 -19.64
CA LEU A 23 -8.55 15.22 -18.97
C LEU A 23 -8.73 14.78 -17.51
N THR A 24 -8.82 13.48 -17.23
CA THR A 24 -8.93 12.97 -15.87
C THR A 24 -7.64 13.15 -15.07
N LEU A 25 -6.46 13.09 -15.69
CA LEU A 25 -5.19 13.43 -15.05
C LEU A 25 -5.17 14.90 -14.60
N GLY A 26 -5.55 15.82 -15.48
CA GLY A 26 -5.67 17.24 -15.17
C GLY A 26 -6.68 17.47 -14.04
N ALA A 27 -7.87 16.87 -14.14
CA ALA A 27 -8.90 16.98 -13.11
C ALA A 27 -8.43 16.42 -11.76
N ALA A 28 -7.76 15.26 -11.75
CA ALA A 28 -7.24 14.66 -10.52
C ALA A 28 -6.21 15.55 -9.84
N THR A 29 -5.21 16.03 -10.61
CA THR A 29 -4.15 16.88 -10.06
C THR A 29 -4.68 18.22 -9.55
N ILE A 30 -5.55 18.89 -10.33
CA ILE A 30 -6.16 20.17 -9.94
C ILE A 30 -7.05 20.01 -8.72
N ALA A 31 -7.93 19.00 -8.69
CA ALA A 31 -8.85 18.81 -7.59
C ALA A 31 -8.12 18.43 -6.29
N THR A 32 -7.13 17.53 -6.36
CA THR A 32 -6.34 17.15 -5.19
C THR A 32 -5.50 18.31 -4.65
N LEU A 33 -4.78 19.04 -5.50
CA LEU A 33 -3.95 20.17 -5.06
C LEU A 33 -4.79 21.37 -4.61
N GLY A 34 -5.86 21.68 -5.34
CA GLY A 34 -6.80 22.74 -5.01
C GLY A 34 -7.53 22.46 -3.70
N GLY A 35 -7.97 21.22 -3.50
CA GLY A 35 -8.65 20.81 -2.27
C GLY A 35 -7.73 20.83 -1.06
N ALA A 36 -6.47 20.40 -1.21
CA ALA A 36 -5.46 20.52 -0.17
C ALA A 36 -5.11 21.98 0.17
N TRP A 37 -5.05 22.86 -0.84
CA TRP A 37 -4.82 24.29 -0.64
C TRP A 37 -6.00 24.96 0.09
N MET A 38 -7.24 24.69 -0.35
CA MET A 38 -8.46 25.23 0.29
C MET A 38 -8.66 24.66 1.71
N GLY A 39 -8.26 23.41 1.93
CA GLY A 39 -8.26 22.78 3.25
C GLY A 39 -7.32 23.49 4.24
N ARG A 40 -6.27 24.17 3.75
CA ARG A 40 -5.29 24.88 4.59
C ARG A 40 -5.93 26.00 5.43
N GLY A 41 -6.97 26.67 4.92
CA GLY A 41 -7.69 27.74 5.62
C GLY A 41 -8.51 27.28 6.84
N ARG A 42 -8.79 25.98 6.98
CA ARG A 42 -9.40 25.42 8.20
C ARG A 42 -8.47 25.47 9.40
N PHE A 43 -7.15 25.50 9.18
CA PHE A 43 -6.13 25.40 10.21
C PHE A 43 -5.62 26.78 10.67
N GLU A 44 -5.59 27.77 9.77
CA GLU A 44 -5.21 29.15 10.13
C GLU A 44 -6.20 29.82 11.10
N ALA A 45 -7.45 29.36 11.15
CA ALA A 45 -8.47 29.84 12.08
C ALA A 45 -8.36 29.25 13.50
N ALA A 46 -7.56 28.20 13.72
CA ALA A 46 -7.51 27.45 14.98
C ALA A 46 -6.56 28.05 16.04
N GLY A 47 -5.74 29.04 15.71
CA GLY A 47 -5.07 29.94 16.67
C GLY A 47 -4.00 29.35 17.61
N ASP A 48 -3.86 28.02 17.74
CA ASP A 48 -2.94 27.39 18.70
C ASP A 48 -1.60 27.00 18.07
N ALA A 49 -0.52 27.60 18.57
CA ALA A 49 0.86 27.40 18.11
C ALA A 49 1.44 25.99 18.38
N ALA A 50 0.70 25.09 19.04
CA ALA A 50 1.12 23.73 19.39
C ALA A 50 0.76 22.65 18.34
N VAL A 51 -0.07 22.98 17.35
CA VAL A 51 -0.68 22.01 16.41
C VAL A 51 -0.04 21.93 14.99
N PRO A 52 1.08 22.57 14.61
CA PRO A 52 1.50 22.59 13.20
C PRO A 52 2.03 21.23 12.70
N ILE A 53 2.59 20.38 13.57
CA ILE A 53 3.17 19.09 13.16
C ILE A 53 2.08 18.06 12.87
N VAL A 54 1.06 17.96 13.74
CA VAL A 54 -0.04 17.01 13.56
C VAL A 54 -0.86 17.36 12.32
N GLU A 55 -1.07 18.66 12.07
CA GLU A 55 -1.73 19.17 10.86
C GLU A 55 -0.92 18.92 9.59
N ALA A 56 0.39 19.15 9.64
CA ALA A 56 1.26 18.85 8.51
C ALA A 56 1.27 17.34 8.20
N LEU A 57 1.24 16.50 9.24
CA LEU A 57 1.16 15.04 9.10
C LEU A 57 -0.18 14.61 8.52
N SER A 58 -1.31 15.09 9.03
CA SER A 58 -2.64 14.73 8.50
C SER A 58 -2.79 15.13 7.04
N LEU A 59 -2.36 16.34 6.66
CA LEU A 59 -2.35 16.79 5.27
C LEU A 59 -1.46 15.89 4.39
N ALA A 60 -0.27 15.51 4.88
CA ALA A 60 0.61 14.61 4.16
C ALA A 60 -0.03 13.22 3.96
N ILE A 61 -0.72 12.71 4.97
CA ILE A 61 -1.43 11.42 4.95
C ILE A 61 -2.58 11.47 3.94
N ASP A 62 -3.35 12.55 3.89
CA ASP A 62 -4.47 12.73 2.96
C ASP A 62 -4.02 12.83 1.50
N LEU A 63 -2.87 13.45 1.25
CA LEU A 63 -2.30 13.63 -0.09
C LEU A 63 -1.60 12.38 -0.62
N LEU A 64 -1.15 11.50 0.26
CA LEU A 64 -0.28 10.39 -0.12
C LEU A 64 -0.98 9.33 -0.99
N PRO A 65 -2.22 8.87 -0.70
CA PRO A 65 -2.96 7.97 -1.59
C PRO A 65 -3.24 8.54 -2.99
N PRO A 66 -3.80 9.75 -3.17
CA PRO A 66 -4.10 10.26 -4.50
C PRO A 66 -2.81 10.51 -5.31
N VAL A 67 -1.72 10.97 -4.68
CA VAL A 67 -0.42 11.11 -5.35
C VAL A 67 0.10 9.76 -5.84
N LEU A 68 0.00 8.71 -5.02
CA LEU A 68 0.40 7.37 -5.43
C LEU A 68 -0.50 6.84 -6.56
N LEU A 69 -1.82 7.01 -6.47
CA LEU A 69 -2.76 6.58 -7.51
C LEU A 69 -2.47 7.30 -8.85
N VAL A 70 -2.17 8.60 -8.83
CA VAL A 70 -1.75 9.34 -10.03
C VAL A 70 -0.42 8.83 -10.56
N ALA A 71 0.61 8.70 -9.71
CA ALA A 71 1.93 8.22 -10.12
C ALA A 71 1.85 6.82 -10.77
N THR A 72 1.01 5.96 -10.19
CA THR A 72 0.82 4.60 -10.68
C THR A 72 -0.03 4.51 -11.94
N ALA A 73 -1.03 5.37 -12.08
CA ALA A 73 -1.76 5.53 -13.33
C ALA A 73 -0.85 5.99 -14.48
N VAL A 74 0.00 7.00 -14.22
CA VAL A 74 1.00 7.49 -15.18
C VAL A 74 1.98 6.39 -15.58
N LEU A 75 2.51 5.66 -14.59
CA LEU A 75 3.42 4.53 -14.85
C LEU A 75 2.76 3.46 -15.73
N LEU A 76 1.51 3.10 -15.42
CA LEU A 76 0.77 2.07 -16.13
C LEU A 76 0.42 2.50 -17.56
N TYR A 77 0.01 3.75 -17.75
CA TYR A 77 -0.21 4.33 -19.07
C TYR A 77 1.08 4.35 -19.90
N ALA A 78 2.20 4.81 -19.33
CA ALA A 78 3.48 4.90 -20.01
C ALA A 78 4.07 3.53 -20.40
N ARG A 79 3.88 2.50 -19.57
CA ARG A 79 4.46 1.16 -19.79
C ARG A 79 3.53 0.19 -20.53
N ARG A 80 2.21 0.35 -20.38
CA ARG A 80 1.18 -0.64 -20.78
C ARG A 80 -0.08 0.00 -21.39
N GLY A 81 -0.05 1.27 -21.82
CA GLY A 81 -1.26 1.97 -22.29
C GLY A 81 -1.98 1.40 -23.52
N GLN A 82 -1.39 0.43 -24.23
CA GLN A 82 -2.05 -0.31 -25.32
C GLN A 82 -2.84 -1.54 -24.82
N ASP A 83 -2.54 -2.05 -23.63
CA ASP A 83 -3.25 -3.15 -23.00
C ASP A 83 -4.53 -2.62 -22.34
N VAL A 84 -5.69 -3.16 -22.73
CA VAL A 84 -7.01 -2.68 -22.32
C VAL A 84 -7.18 -2.73 -20.80
N VAL A 85 -6.68 -3.79 -20.16
CA VAL A 85 -6.80 -3.99 -18.71
C VAL A 85 -5.99 -2.93 -17.97
N ALA A 86 -4.76 -2.68 -18.45
CA ALA A 86 -3.87 -1.67 -17.89
C ALA A 86 -4.38 -0.24 -18.14
N ALA A 87 -4.90 0.03 -19.33
CA ALA A 87 -5.51 1.31 -19.70
C ALA A 87 -6.71 1.62 -18.79
N LEU A 88 -7.66 0.68 -18.65
CA LEU A 88 -8.82 0.83 -17.77
C LEU A 88 -8.42 0.99 -16.31
N LEU A 89 -7.44 0.23 -15.82
CA LEU A 89 -6.95 0.38 -14.45
C LEU A 89 -6.33 1.75 -14.21
N SER A 90 -5.53 2.25 -15.17
CA SER A 90 -4.93 3.58 -15.05
C SER A 90 -6.00 4.67 -14.98
N LEU A 91 -7.06 4.55 -15.78
CA LEU A 91 -8.18 5.47 -15.76
C LEU A 91 -8.96 5.38 -14.44
N ALA A 92 -9.19 4.17 -13.93
CA ALA A 92 -9.84 3.93 -12.64
C ALA A 92 -9.07 4.59 -11.49
N PHE A 93 -7.73 4.48 -11.49
CA PHE A 93 -6.89 5.14 -10.50
C PHE A 93 -6.94 6.68 -10.59
N LEU A 94 -6.96 7.26 -11.79
CA LEU A 94 -7.14 8.71 -11.94
C LEU A 94 -8.50 9.18 -11.44
N MET A 95 -9.57 8.47 -11.78
CA MET A 95 -10.92 8.78 -11.30
C MET A 95 -10.98 8.69 -9.77
N LEU A 96 -10.42 7.62 -9.18
CA LEU A 96 -10.41 7.45 -7.73
C LEU A 96 -9.55 8.50 -7.03
N ALA A 97 -8.39 8.87 -7.59
CA ALA A 97 -7.54 9.94 -7.07
C ALA A 97 -8.25 11.30 -7.10
N SER A 98 -8.95 11.61 -8.20
CA SER A 98 -9.70 12.85 -8.35
C SER A 98 -10.85 13.00 -7.37
N ALA A 99 -11.38 11.89 -6.84
CA ALA A 99 -12.50 11.91 -5.90
C ALA A 99 -12.08 11.56 -4.46
N PHE A 100 -10.77 11.54 -4.18
CA PHE A 100 -10.22 11.24 -2.86
C PHE A 100 -10.55 12.36 -1.84
N PHE A 101 -10.38 12.08 -0.54
CA PHE A 101 -10.70 13.03 0.54
C PHE A 101 -10.01 14.39 0.37
N ALA A 102 -8.72 14.39 -0.02
CA ALA A 102 -7.97 15.61 -0.30
C ALA A 102 -8.61 16.52 -1.39
N ALA A 103 -9.40 15.96 -2.30
CA ALA A 103 -10.07 16.73 -3.35
C ALA A 103 -11.43 17.32 -2.90
N GLU A 104 -11.96 16.92 -1.75
CA GLU A 104 -13.29 17.29 -1.29
C GLU A 104 -13.49 18.81 -1.17
N GLY A 105 -12.49 19.52 -0.63
CA GLY A 105 -12.53 20.98 -0.49
C GLY A 105 -12.75 21.69 -1.83
N PHE A 106 -12.09 21.24 -2.89
CA PHE A 106 -12.22 21.80 -4.23
C PHE A 106 -13.64 21.64 -4.76
N PHE A 107 -14.20 20.44 -4.73
CA PHE A 107 -15.56 20.22 -5.25
C PHE A 107 -16.63 20.94 -4.44
N ARG A 108 -16.45 21.06 -3.13
CA ARG A 108 -17.37 21.81 -2.27
C ARG A 108 -17.38 23.30 -2.61
N GLU A 109 -16.20 23.91 -2.75
CA GLU A 109 -16.05 25.35 -3.04
C GLU A 109 -16.74 25.75 -4.35
N PHE A 110 -16.61 24.91 -5.38
CA PHE A 110 -17.21 25.17 -6.69
C PHE A 110 -18.64 24.61 -6.86
N GLY A 111 -19.24 24.01 -5.83
CA GLY A 111 -20.58 23.40 -5.93
C GLY A 111 -20.64 22.18 -6.87
N LEU A 112 -19.52 21.50 -7.07
CA LEU A 112 -19.35 20.36 -7.98
C LEU A 112 -19.37 19.00 -7.23
N GLU A 113 -19.99 18.93 -6.05
CA GLU A 113 -20.03 17.73 -5.22
C GLU A 113 -20.65 16.52 -5.95
N TRP A 114 -21.70 16.78 -6.75
CA TRP A 114 -22.34 15.75 -7.59
C TRP A 114 -21.36 15.11 -8.58
N LEU A 115 -20.45 15.91 -9.15
CA LEU A 115 -19.44 15.45 -10.10
C LEU A 115 -18.40 14.59 -9.38
N ARG A 116 -17.98 14.98 -8.17
CA ARG A 116 -17.08 14.17 -7.33
C ARG A 116 -17.67 12.79 -7.07
N VAL A 117 -18.93 12.73 -6.67
CA VAL A 117 -19.65 11.48 -6.40
C VAL A 117 -19.75 10.63 -7.66
N LEU A 118 -20.14 11.23 -8.79
CA LEU A 118 -20.22 10.54 -10.08
C LEU A 118 -18.87 9.92 -10.49
N VAL A 119 -17.79 10.70 -10.39
CA VAL A 119 -16.43 10.26 -10.75
C VAL A 119 -15.93 9.18 -9.79
N ALA A 120 -16.25 9.27 -8.49
CA ALA A 120 -15.94 8.23 -7.52
C ALA A 120 -16.60 6.88 -7.88
N HIS A 121 -17.89 6.90 -8.23
CA HIS A 121 -18.60 5.70 -8.65
C HIS A 121 -18.05 5.14 -9.96
N ALA A 122 -17.81 5.99 -10.96
CA ALA A 122 -17.21 5.57 -12.22
C ALA A 122 -15.83 4.91 -12.00
N GLY A 123 -14.99 5.48 -11.13
CA GLY A 123 -13.70 4.92 -10.75
C GLY A 123 -13.82 3.54 -10.07
N ARG A 124 -14.75 3.38 -9.12
CA ARG A 124 -15.00 2.09 -8.44
C ARG A 124 -15.52 1.03 -9.41
N CYS A 125 -16.45 1.40 -10.30
CA CYS A 125 -16.96 0.51 -11.34
C CYS A 125 -15.84 0.07 -12.30
N ALA A 126 -15.00 1.00 -12.77
CA ALA A 126 -13.87 0.70 -13.64
C ALA A 126 -12.86 -0.23 -12.96
N LEU A 127 -12.53 0.02 -11.68
CA LEU A 127 -11.63 -0.82 -10.89
C LEU A 127 -12.19 -2.25 -10.73
N LEU A 128 -13.45 -2.39 -10.34
CA LEU A 128 -14.10 -3.70 -10.18
C LEU A 128 -14.24 -4.44 -11.51
N LEU A 129 -14.52 -3.72 -12.60
CA LEU A 129 -14.57 -4.29 -13.94
C LEU A 129 -13.21 -4.86 -14.35
N VAL A 130 -12.12 -4.13 -14.05
CA VAL A 130 -10.75 -4.64 -14.23
C VAL A 130 -10.53 -5.91 -13.42
N LEU A 131 -10.90 -5.95 -12.14
CA LEU A 131 -10.72 -7.12 -11.28
C LEU A 131 -11.52 -8.34 -11.77
N LEU A 132 -12.75 -8.12 -12.25
CA LEU A 132 -13.57 -9.19 -12.85
C LEU A 132 -12.96 -9.72 -14.14
N ALA A 133 -12.38 -8.86 -14.98
CA ALA A 133 -11.75 -9.23 -16.24
C ALA A 133 -10.30 -9.75 -16.07
N PHE A 134 -9.68 -9.51 -14.92
CA PHE A 134 -8.29 -9.87 -14.62
C PHE A 134 -8.05 -11.40 -14.63
N PRO A 135 -6.87 -11.89 -15.08
CA PRO A 135 -5.73 -11.19 -15.69
C PRO A 135 -5.85 -10.85 -17.19
N ASP A 136 -6.59 -11.63 -17.98
CA ASP A 136 -6.49 -11.57 -19.45
C ASP A 136 -7.50 -10.65 -20.14
N GLY A 137 -8.31 -9.90 -19.38
CA GLY A 137 -9.41 -9.11 -19.93
C GLY A 137 -10.63 -9.95 -20.32
N ARG A 138 -10.72 -11.19 -19.82
CA ARG A 138 -11.77 -12.16 -20.13
C ARG A 138 -12.69 -12.39 -18.94
N PHE A 139 -13.99 -12.39 -19.20
CA PHE A 139 -15.02 -12.69 -18.19
C PHE A 139 -15.26 -14.19 -18.08
N MET A 140 -14.38 -14.87 -17.32
CA MET A 140 -14.51 -16.29 -16.98
C MET A 140 -14.41 -16.49 -15.46
N PRO A 141 -15.38 -17.19 -14.82
CA PRO A 141 -16.56 -17.85 -15.40
C PRO A 141 -17.66 -16.87 -15.86
N ARG A 142 -18.68 -17.33 -16.60
CA ARG A 142 -19.68 -16.47 -17.27
C ARG A 142 -20.46 -15.53 -16.33
N TRP A 143 -20.61 -15.88 -15.06
CA TRP A 143 -21.25 -15.01 -14.08
C TRP A 143 -20.50 -13.67 -13.91
N THR A 144 -19.19 -13.63 -14.19
CA THR A 144 -18.39 -12.39 -14.12
C THR A 144 -18.85 -11.34 -15.13
N ALA A 145 -19.40 -11.75 -16.28
CA ALA A 145 -20.02 -10.84 -17.23
C ALA A 145 -21.34 -10.26 -16.69
N GLY A 146 -22.14 -11.09 -16.01
CA GLY A 146 -23.34 -10.62 -15.31
C GLY A 146 -23.00 -9.65 -14.18
N ALA A 147 -21.98 -9.97 -13.37
CA ALA A 147 -21.47 -9.08 -12.32
C ALA A 147 -20.95 -7.75 -12.89
N ALA A 148 -20.31 -7.76 -14.07
CA ALA A 148 -19.86 -6.55 -14.74
C ALA A 148 -21.03 -5.64 -15.16
N LEU A 149 -22.18 -6.21 -15.54
CA LEU A 149 -23.40 -5.46 -15.84
C LEU A 149 -24.09 -4.92 -14.57
N LEU A 150 -23.95 -5.61 -13.44
CA LEU A 150 -24.48 -5.15 -12.15
C LEU A 150 -23.72 -3.93 -11.61
N LEU A 151 -22.47 -3.70 -12.01
CA LEU A 151 -21.67 -2.54 -11.56
C LEU A 151 -22.32 -1.19 -11.85
N PRO A 152 -22.63 -0.82 -13.12
CA PRO A 152 -23.29 0.44 -13.41
C PRO A 152 -24.72 0.49 -12.84
N ALA A 153 -25.43 -0.64 -12.79
CA ALA A 153 -26.77 -0.68 -12.20
C ALA A 153 -26.74 -0.35 -10.70
N TRP A 154 -25.76 -0.88 -9.96
CA TRP A 154 -25.53 -0.56 -8.57
C TRP A 154 -25.18 0.92 -8.37
N ALA A 155 -24.26 1.46 -9.18
CA ALA A 155 -23.89 2.87 -9.12
C ALA A 155 -25.09 3.80 -9.37
N VAL A 156 -25.91 3.50 -10.39
CA VAL A 156 -27.13 4.27 -10.69
C VAL A 156 -28.15 4.16 -9.56
N LEU A 157 -28.34 2.96 -9.00
CA LEU A 157 -29.25 2.77 -7.86
C LEU A 157 -28.81 3.61 -6.66
N VAL A 158 -27.52 3.60 -6.31
CA VAL A 158 -26.99 4.43 -5.21
C VAL A 158 -27.25 5.91 -5.46
N LEU A 159 -26.99 6.39 -6.68
CA LEU A 159 -27.17 7.79 -7.07
C LEU A 159 -28.64 8.24 -7.02
N ILE A 160 -29.56 7.41 -7.52
CA ILE A 160 -30.99 7.74 -7.58
C ILE A 160 -31.66 7.57 -6.22
N ALA A 161 -31.42 6.45 -5.55
CA ALA A 161 -32.07 6.11 -4.28
C ALA A 161 -31.42 6.81 -3.07
N ARG A 162 -30.27 7.47 -3.25
CA ARG A 162 -29.50 8.15 -2.19
C ARG A 162 -29.32 7.23 -0.97
N LEU A 163 -28.86 6.01 -1.24
CA LEU A 163 -28.67 5.01 -0.21
C LEU A 163 -27.71 5.53 0.87
N PRO A 164 -27.90 5.13 2.15
CA PRO A 164 -26.94 5.44 3.19
C PRO A 164 -25.57 4.86 2.84
N LEU A 165 -24.51 5.56 3.26
CA LEU A 165 -23.11 5.21 2.94
C LEU A 165 -22.80 3.74 3.23
N ASP A 166 -23.28 3.21 4.36
CA ASP A 166 -23.04 1.82 4.76
C ASP A 166 -23.57 0.82 3.72
N LEU A 167 -24.78 1.06 3.19
CA LEU A 167 -25.36 0.20 2.15
C LEU A 167 -24.64 0.36 0.82
N GLU A 168 -24.28 1.60 0.43
CA GLU A 168 -23.47 1.86 -0.76
C GLU A 168 -22.18 1.03 -0.74
N TYR A 169 -21.38 1.18 0.32
CA TYR A 169 -20.09 0.50 0.46
C TYR A 169 -20.25 -1.01 0.57
N LEU A 170 -21.30 -1.50 1.23
CA LEU A 170 -21.58 -2.93 1.33
C LEU A 170 -21.72 -3.58 -0.05
N GLY A 171 -22.44 -2.95 -0.99
CA GLY A 171 -22.58 -3.48 -2.34
C GLY A 171 -21.25 -3.55 -3.11
N TYR A 172 -20.42 -2.50 -3.01
CA TYR A 172 -19.07 -2.52 -3.60
C TYR A 172 -18.16 -3.56 -2.95
N LEU A 173 -18.24 -3.74 -1.63
CA LEU A 173 -17.47 -4.75 -0.89
C LEU A 173 -17.87 -6.17 -1.25
N ILE A 174 -19.16 -6.44 -1.46
CA ILE A 174 -19.63 -7.75 -1.93
C ILE A 174 -19.05 -8.06 -3.32
N LEU A 175 -19.11 -7.10 -4.25
CA LEU A 175 -18.55 -7.27 -5.60
C LEU A 175 -17.02 -7.40 -5.60
N LEU A 176 -16.35 -6.66 -4.70
CA LEU A 176 -14.92 -6.79 -4.45
C LEU A 176 -14.57 -8.19 -3.95
N GLY A 177 -15.27 -8.67 -2.92
CA GLY A 177 -15.09 -10.00 -2.34
C GLY A 177 -15.31 -11.10 -3.37
N LEU A 178 -16.35 -10.99 -4.18
CA LEU A 178 -16.63 -11.92 -5.27
C LEU A 178 -15.50 -11.93 -6.33
N SER A 179 -14.94 -10.76 -6.65
CA SER A 179 -13.80 -10.62 -7.55
C SER A 179 -12.54 -11.27 -6.98
N VAL A 180 -12.25 -11.06 -5.69
CA VAL A 180 -11.10 -11.65 -4.99
C VAL A 180 -11.25 -13.17 -4.89
N ILE A 181 -12.44 -13.68 -4.58
CA ILE A 181 -12.74 -15.11 -4.55
C ILE A 181 -12.49 -15.73 -5.92
N LYS A 182 -12.98 -15.10 -7.01
CA LYS A 182 -12.73 -15.54 -8.39
C LYS A 182 -11.24 -15.62 -8.70
N ILE A 183 -10.48 -14.58 -8.34
CA ILE A 183 -9.02 -14.53 -8.54
C ILE A 183 -8.33 -15.65 -7.72
N GLY A 184 -8.76 -15.89 -6.48
CA GLY A 184 -8.25 -16.95 -5.62
C GLY A 184 -8.58 -18.37 -6.13
N LEU A 185 -9.77 -18.58 -6.67
CA LEU A 185 -10.13 -19.84 -7.32
C LEU A 185 -9.26 -20.08 -8.57
N ARG A 186 -9.03 -19.04 -9.36
CA ARG A 186 -8.13 -19.10 -10.54
C ARG A 186 -6.69 -19.41 -10.13
N TYR A 187 -6.21 -18.85 -9.02
CA TYR A 187 -4.87 -19.17 -8.48
C TYR A 187 -4.67 -20.66 -8.19
N ARG A 188 -5.72 -21.35 -7.71
CA ARG A 188 -5.64 -22.78 -7.37
C ARG A 188 -5.52 -23.69 -8.60
N VAL A 189 -6.09 -23.26 -9.73
CA VAL A 189 -6.14 -24.06 -10.97
C VAL A 189 -5.03 -23.65 -11.94
N ALA A 190 -4.50 -22.43 -11.83
CA ALA A 190 -3.49 -21.91 -12.75
C ALA A 190 -2.18 -22.73 -12.68
N PRO A 191 -1.61 -23.13 -13.83
CA PRO A 191 -0.32 -23.80 -13.87
C PRO A 191 0.80 -22.87 -13.37
N PRO A 192 1.92 -23.43 -12.87
CA PRO A 192 3.08 -22.63 -12.50
C PRO A 192 3.59 -21.84 -13.71
N GLY A 193 3.69 -20.52 -13.57
CA GLY A 193 4.07 -19.62 -14.64
C GLY A 193 3.78 -18.16 -14.31
N LEU A 194 3.91 -17.29 -15.31
CA LEU A 194 3.74 -15.85 -15.17
C LEU A 194 2.35 -15.47 -14.66
N GLU A 195 1.29 -16.12 -15.15
CA GLU A 195 -0.09 -15.84 -14.74
C GLU A 195 -0.32 -16.10 -13.24
N ARG A 196 0.20 -17.22 -12.72
CA ARG A 196 0.07 -17.56 -11.30
C ARG A 196 0.83 -16.57 -10.42
N GLN A 197 1.98 -16.07 -10.87
CA GLN A 197 2.70 -15.01 -10.18
C GLN A 197 1.93 -13.68 -10.21
N GLN A 198 1.34 -13.31 -11.34
CA GLN A 198 0.49 -12.10 -11.44
C GLN A 198 -0.66 -12.15 -10.43
N ILE A 199 -1.37 -13.28 -10.38
CA ILE A 199 -2.45 -13.49 -9.42
C ILE A 199 -1.94 -13.44 -7.98
N ARG A 200 -0.78 -14.03 -7.69
CA ARG A 200 -0.16 -14.00 -6.36
C ARG A 200 0.08 -12.57 -5.86
N TRP A 201 0.59 -11.69 -6.72
CA TRP A 201 0.83 -10.28 -6.38
C TRP A 201 -0.44 -9.50 -6.10
N VAL A 202 -1.50 -9.74 -6.88
CA VAL A 202 -2.82 -9.15 -6.60
C VAL A 202 -3.32 -9.65 -5.25
N LEU A 203 -3.37 -10.96 -5.03
CA LEU A 203 -3.86 -11.52 -3.78
C LEU A 203 -3.04 -11.06 -2.58
N PHE A 204 -1.72 -10.89 -2.73
CA PHE A 204 -0.86 -10.36 -1.68
C PHE A 204 -1.21 -8.91 -1.32
N GLY A 205 -1.34 -8.03 -2.32
CA GLY A 205 -1.76 -6.64 -2.10
C GLY A 205 -3.15 -6.54 -1.46
N PHE A 206 -4.07 -7.40 -1.89
CA PHE A 206 -5.42 -7.52 -1.33
C PHE A 206 -5.43 -8.07 0.09
N ALA A 207 -4.64 -9.08 0.41
CA ALA A 207 -4.55 -9.63 1.75
C ALA A 207 -3.94 -8.59 2.71
N LEU A 208 -2.87 -7.90 2.29
CA LEU A 208 -2.21 -6.88 3.10
C LEU A 208 -3.12 -5.68 3.34
N GLY A 209 -3.78 -5.16 2.30
CA GLY A 209 -4.72 -4.06 2.45
C GLY A 209 -5.94 -4.44 3.30
N ALA A 210 -6.47 -5.66 3.16
CA ALA A 210 -7.56 -6.13 4.02
C ALA A 210 -7.13 -6.26 5.49
N ALA A 211 -5.91 -6.74 5.76
CA ALA A 211 -5.35 -6.79 7.10
C ALA A 211 -5.23 -5.37 7.70
N LEU A 212 -4.71 -4.42 6.94
CA LEU A 212 -4.60 -3.01 7.36
C LEU A 212 -5.98 -2.40 7.64
N LEU A 213 -7.00 -2.67 6.83
CA LEU A 213 -8.37 -2.24 7.10
C LEU A 213 -8.96 -2.89 8.36
N GLY A 214 -8.66 -4.17 8.60
CA GLY A 214 -9.06 -4.85 9.83
C GLY A 214 -8.45 -4.18 11.07
N VAL A 215 -7.16 -3.84 11.02
CA VAL A 215 -6.48 -3.08 12.09
C VAL A 215 -7.07 -1.67 12.21
N ALA A 216 -7.34 -0.99 11.10
CA ALA A 216 -7.97 0.33 11.09
C ALA A 216 -9.34 0.32 11.78
N LEU A 217 -10.14 -0.72 11.53
CA LEU A 217 -11.44 -0.88 12.15
C LEU A 217 -11.31 -1.03 13.67
N VAL A 218 -10.40 -1.88 14.15
CA VAL A 218 -10.13 -2.02 15.59
C VAL A 218 -9.64 -0.70 16.18
N ALA A 219 -8.68 -0.04 15.51
CA ALA A 219 -8.18 1.27 15.92
C ALA A 219 -9.30 2.31 16.02
N SER A 220 -10.23 2.34 15.07
CA SER A 220 -11.39 3.26 15.06
C SER A 220 -12.38 3.01 16.22
N ILE A 221 -12.48 1.78 16.71
CA ILE A 221 -13.32 1.44 17.86
C ILE A 221 -12.67 1.95 19.15
N VAL A 222 -11.35 1.82 19.25
CA VAL A 222 -10.56 2.33 20.39
C VAL A 222 -10.52 3.86 20.39
N ALA A 223 -10.31 4.48 19.22
CA ALA A 223 -10.32 5.93 18.98
C ALA A 223 -11.60 6.60 19.50
N ARG A 224 -12.76 5.96 19.31
CA ARG A 224 -14.06 6.44 19.81
C ARG A 224 -14.14 6.63 21.33
N GLN A 225 -13.21 6.04 22.08
CA GLN A 225 -13.08 6.24 23.52
C GLN A 225 -12.23 7.48 23.89
N ARG A 226 -11.80 8.29 22.90
CA ARG A 226 -10.97 9.50 23.03
C ARG A 226 -9.70 9.28 23.85
N VAL A 227 -9.02 8.16 23.59
CA VAL A 227 -7.85 7.73 24.38
C VAL A 227 -6.62 8.59 24.08
N SER A 228 -6.40 9.01 22.82
CA SER A 228 -5.24 9.81 22.39
C SER A 228 -5.38 10.28 20.94
N GLU A 229 -4.94 11.51 20.65
CA GLU A 229 -4.89 12.09 19.29
C GLU A 229 -4.02 11.26 18.32
N TRP A 230 -3.01 10.55 18.84
CA TRP A 230 -2.17 9.66 18.04
C TRP A 230 -2.94 8.41 17.56
N VAL A 231 -3.93 7.96 18.32
CA VAL A 231 -4.79 6.82 17.92
C VAL A 231 -5.71 7.24 16.79
N ASP A 232 -6.18 8.49 16.79
CA ASP A 232 -6.98 9.06 15.70
C ASP A 232 -6.15 9.16 14.41
N LEU A 233 -4.92 9.69 14.49
CA LEU A 233 -4.01 9.73 13.35
C LEU A 233 -3.69 8.32 12.80
N VAL A 234 -3.53 7.32 13.67
CA VAL A 234 -3.34 5.92 13.26
C VAL A 234 -4.60 5.37 12.57
N ALA A 235 -5.79 5.68 13.10
CA ALA A 235 -7.05 5.25 12.50
C ALA A 235 -7.28 5.86 11.10
N GLU A 236 -6.79 7.09 10.86
CA GLU A 236 -6.85 7.77 9.55
C GLU A 236 -5.80 7.27 8.56
N THR A 237 -4.59 6.92 9.03
CA THR A 237 -3.49 6.45 8.17
C THR A 237 -3.66 5.03 7.64
N LEU A 238 -4.23 4.12 8.44
CA LEU A 238 -4.31 2.71 8.06
C LEU A 238 -5.18 2.45 6.80
N PRO A 239 -6.35 3.11 6.63
CA PRO A 239 -7.12 3.02 5.38
C PRO A 239 -6.36 3.55 4.16
N ALA A 240 -5.63 4.66 4.33
CA ALA A 240 -4.78 5.23 3.27
C ALA A 240 -3.72 4.22 2.81
N LEU A 241 -3.02 3.59 3.75
CA LEU A 241 -2.04 2.54 3.47
C LEU A 241 -2.67 1.31 2.80
N ALA A 242 -3.88 0.91 3.22
CA ALA A 242 -4.57 -0.22 2.63
C ALA A 242 -4.85 -0.02 1.13
N ILE A 243 -5.29 1.18 0.75
CA ILE A 243 -5.54 1.54 -0.66
C ILE A 243 -4.25 1.46 -1.47
N MET A 244 -3.11 1.90 -0.90
CA MET A 244 -1.82 1.77 -1.56
C MET A 244 -1.43 0.31 -1.78
N CYS A 245 -1.65 -0.56 -0.79
CA CYS A 245 -1.38 -1.99 -0.92
C CYS A 245 -2.18 -2.63 -2.05
N PHE A 246 -3.47 -2.26 -2.19
CA PHE A 246 -4.31 -2.70 -3.30
C PHE A 246 -3.77 -2.22 -4.65
N ALA A 247 -3.46 -0.92 -4.76
CA ALA A 247 -2.95 -0.34 -6.00
C ALA A 247 -1.62 -1.01 -6.40
N LEU A 248 -0.66 -1.07 -5.48
CA LEU A 248 0.66 -1.67 -5.69
C LEU A 248 0.57 -3.14 -6.11
N GLY A 249 -0.30 -3.94 -5.47
CA GLY A 249 -0.52 -5.34 -5.85
C GLY A 249 -0.97 -5.48 -7.31
N LEU A 250 -1.86 -4.61 -7.77
CA LEU A 250 -2.34 -4.60 -9.16
C LEU A 250 -1.29 -4.15 -10.16
N ILE A 251 -0.49 -3.13 -9.82
CA ILE A 251 0.54 -2.59 -10.71
C ILE A 251 1.69 -3.57 -10.87
N VAL A 252 2.18 -4.12 -9.76
CA VAL A 252 3.25 -5.13 -9.78
C VAL A 252 2.80 -6.31 -10.64
N SER A 253 1.54 -6.73 -10.50
CA SER A 253 0.95 -7.77 -11.31
C SER A 253 0.92 -7.45 -12.81
N LEU A 254 0.52 -6.24 -13.20
CA LEU A 254 0.40 -5.87 -14.62
C LEU A 254 1.72 -5.52 -15.29
N LEU A 255 2.77 -5.16 -14.55
CA LEU A 255 4.04 -4.71 -15.14
C LEU A 255 4.89 -5.83 -15.77
N ARG A 256 4.55 -7.12 -15.60
CA ARG A 256 5.10 -8.38 -16.19
C ARG A 256 6.63 -8.58 -16.25
N TYR A 257 7.44 -7.58 -16.58
CA TYR A 257 8.88 -7.67 -16.88
C TYR A 257 9.80 -7.69 -15.66
N ARG A 258 9.29 -7.42 -14.46
CA ARG A 258 10.10 -7.32 -13.23
C ARG A 258 9.53 -8.13 -12.07
N LEU A 259 8.71 -9.14 -12.34
CA LEU A 259 8.02 -9.88 -11.29
C LEU A 259 9.00 -10.61 -10.35
N TYR A 260 10.10 -11.12 -10.92
CA TYR A 260 11.22 -11.71 -10.18
C TYR A 260 12.03 -10.65 -9.41
N ASP A 261 12.32 -9.50 -10.04
CA ASP A 261 12.99 -8.38 -9.36
C ASP A 261 12.14 -7.82 -8.21
N ALA A 262 10.82 -7.77 -8.38
CA ALA A 262 9.87 -7.32 -7.38
C ALA A 262 9.81 -8.29 -6.20
N GLU A 263 9.86 -9.61 -6.46
CA GLU A 263 9.94 -10.62 -5.40
C GLU A 263 11.22 -10.44 -4.56
N ALA A 264 12.37 -10.19 -5.20
CA ALA A 264 13.63 -9.92 -4.52
C ALA A 264 13.65 -8.57 -3.78
N ALA A 265 13.06 -7.52 -4.36
CA ALA A 265 12.96 -6.22 -3.72
C ALA A 265 12.05 -6.29 -2.49
N ILE A 266 10.91 -7.00 -2.59
CA ILE A 266 9.93 -7.10 -1.51
C ILE A 266 10.42 -8.04 -0.40
N SER A 267 11.10 -9.14 -0.70
CA SER A 267 11.70 -9.98 0.36
C SER A 267 12.71 -9.18 1.20
N ARG A 268 13.54 -8.36 0.55
CA ARG A 268 14.46 -7.43 1.22
C ARG A 268 13.71 -6.35 2.00
N SER A 269 12.68 -5.74 1.40
CA SER A 269 11.88 -4.68 2.03
C SER A 269 11.05 -5.21 3.22
N ALA A 270 10.53 -6.43 3.13
CA ALA A 270 9.76 -7.07 4.18
C ALA A 270 10.64 -7.40 5.40
N GLY A 271 11.90 -7.79 5.18
CA GLY A 271 12.88 -7.91 6.25
C GLY A 271 13.09 -6.59 6.98
N TYR A 272 13.24 -5.48 6.25
CA TYR A 272 13.34 -4.15 6.85
C TYR A 272 12.04 -3.69 7.51
N ALA A 273 10.88 -3.94 6.91
CA ALA A 273 9.58 -3.57 7.48
C ALA A 273 9.30 -4.35 8.77
N LEU A 274 9.58 -5.66 8.80
CA LEU A 274 9.49 -6.48 10.00
C LEU A 274 10.47 -6.00 11.07
N LEU A 275 11.69 -5.66 10.68
CA LEU A 275 12.70 -5.09 11.57
C LEU A 275 12.20 -3.76 12.18
N THR A 276 11.68 -2.84 11.36
CA THR A 276 11.12 -1.58 11.82
C THR A 276 9.92 -1.78 12.74
N LEU A 277 9.00 -2.71 12.41
CA LEU A 277 7.86 -3.06 13.26
C LEU A 277 8.29 -3.67 14.59
N LEU A 278 9.31 -4.54 14.61
CA LEU A 278 9.86 -5.09 15.84
C LEU A 278 10.50 -4.01 16.71
N ILE A 279 11.30 -3.11 16.11
CA ILE A 279 11.90 -1.98 16.83
C ILE A 279 10.79 -1.08 17.40
N GLY A 280 9.84 -0.66 16.57
CA GLY A 280 8.72 0.17 16.99
C GLY A 280 7.84 -0.49 18.05
N GLY A 281 7.59 -1.79 17.94
CA GLY A 281 6.82 -2.57 18.90
C GLY A 281 7.52 -2.71 20.25
N VAL A 282 8.82 -3.05 20.26
CA VAL A 282 9.62 -3.10 21.49
C VAL A 282 9.70 -1.72 22.14
N PHE A 283 9.85 -0.67 21.34
CA PHE A 283 9.88 0.70 21.83
C PHE A 283 8.54 1.09 22.47
N ALA A 284 7.42 0.88 21.78
CA ALA A 284 6.09 1.15 22.30
C ALA A 284 5.79 0.34 23.58
N ALA A 285 6.15 -0.94 23.60
CA ALA A 285 6.01 -1.80 24.77
C ALA A 285 6.86 -1.34 25.96
N SER A 286 8.05 -0.79 25.69
CA SER A 286 8.94 -0.26 26.74
C SER A 286 8.36 1.01 27.37
N ILE A 287 7.82 1.92 26.57
CA ILE A 287 7.15 3.13 27.06
C ILE A 287 5.91 2.77 27.89
N GLU A 288 5.02 1.94 27.33
CA GLU A 288 3.78 1.54 28.00
C GLU A 288 4.06 0.71 29.26
N GLY A 289 5.06 -0.17 29.22
CA GLY A 289 5.52 -0.94 30.38
C GLY A 289 6.07 -0.05 31.49
N ALA A 290 6.91 0.93 31.15
CA ALA A 290 7.42 1.91 32.11
C ALA A 290 6.28 2.74 32.71
N LYS A 291 5.37 3.25 31.88
CA LYS A 291 4.20 4.02 32.33
C LYS A 291 3.37 3.25 33.36
N ARG A 292 2.96 2.02 33.05
CA ARG A 292 2.17 1.18 33.95
C ARG A 292 2.90 0.84 35.25
N PHE A 293 4.20 0.54 35.16
CA PHE A 293 5.01 0.24 36.33
C PHE A 293 5.05 1.42 37.30
N PHE A 294 5.21 2.65 36.80
CA PHE A 294 5.19 3.86 37.62
C PHE A 294 3.80 4.20 38.16
N GLU A 295 2.73 4.06 37.35
CA GLU A 295 1.35 4.26 37.80
C GLU A 295 0.96 3.33 38.96
N THR A 296 1.37 2.05 38.88
CA THR A 296 1.10 1.07 39.96
C THR A 296 1.96 1.28 41.20
N SER A 297 3.15 1.85 41.07
CA SER A 297 4.14 1.93 42.17
C SER A 297 4.12 3.27 42.91
N LEU A 298 3.78 4.39 42.26
CA LEU A 298 3.81 5.73 42.87
C LEU A 298 2.42 6.30 43.23
N GLY A 299 1.34 5.67 42.77
CA GLY A 299 -0.01 6.19 42.95
C GLY A 299 -0.32 7.39 42.06
N SER A 300 -1.59 7.58 41.73
CA SER A 300 -2.10 8.49 40.69
C SER A 300 -1.88 10.00 40.95
N ASP A 301 -1.31 10.38 42.11
CA ASP A 301 -1.28 11.78 42.60
C ASP A 301 0.06 12.51 42.40
N ALA A 302 1.06 11.91 41.74
CA ALA A 302 2.42 12.47 41.65
C ALA A 302 2.69 13.46 40.48
N GLY A 303 1.66 13.94 39.77
CA GLY A 303 1.82 14.96 38.72
C GLY A 303 2.72 14.53 37.55
N ALA A 304 3.62 15.41 37.07
CA ALA A 304 4.42 15.21 35.85
C ALA A 304 5.66 14.30 36.02
N LEU A 305 6.00 13.91 37.25
CA LEU A 305 7.22 13.13 37.55
C LEU A 305 7.23 11.72 36.90
N PRO A 306 6.14 10.94 36.90
CA PRO A 306 6.09 9.63 36.25
C PRO A 306 6.32 9.68 34.74
N ALA A 307 5.86 10.75 34.08
CA ALA A 307 6.03 10.93 32.64
C ALA A 307 7.50 11.24 32.29
N VAL A 308 8.15 12.08 33.09
CA VAL A 308 9.57 12.43 32.91
C VAL A 308 10.48 11.23 33.20
N THR A 309 10.20 10.46 34.25
CA THR A 309 10.98 9.26 34.56
C THR A 309 10.77 8.16 33.52
N ALA A 310 9.55 7.95 33.03
CA ALA A 310 9.27 7.00 31.95
C ALA A 310 9.98 7.39 30.65
N ALA A 311 10.02 8.68 30.30
CA ALA A 311 10.74 9.18 29.13
C ALA A 311 12.26 8.96 29.25
N ALA A 312 12.85 9.24 30.42
CA ALA A 312 14.27 9.01 30.68
C ALA A 312 14.65 7.52 30.62
N LEU A 313 13.82 6.65 31.20
CA LEU A 313 14.03 5.19 31.16
C LEU A 313 13.87 4.62 29.75
N ALA A 314 12.88 5.10 29.00
CA ALA A 314 12.71 4.76 27.59
C ALA A 314 13.95 5.16 26.78
N ALA A 315 14.48 6.38 26.98
CA ALA A 315 15.68 6.84 26.28
C ALA A 315 16.91 5.96 26.54
N VAL A 316 17.10 5.47 27.77
CA VAL A 316 18.19 4.56 28.12
C VAL A 316 18.00 3.18 27.49
N LEU A 317 16.76 2.69 27.42
CA LEU A 317 16.41 1.36 26.86
C LEU A 317 16.43 1.30 25.33
N ILE A 318 16.38 2.44 24.62
CA ILE A 318 16.45 2.50 23.15
C ILE A 318 17.72 1.83 22.63
N THR A 319 18.88 2.19 23.19
CA THR A 319 20.19 1.73 22.70
C THR A 319 20.36 0.21 22.78
N PRO A 320 20.10 -0.46 23.92
CA PRO A 320 20.22 -1.92 23.99
C PRO A 320 19.16 -2.64 23.17
N ALA A 321 17.92 -2.12 23.10
CA ALA A 321 16.87 -2.71 22.27
C ALA A 321 17.24 -2.69 20.78
N HIS A 322 17.77 -1.56 20.30
CA HIS A 322 18.23 -1.41 18.91
C HIS A 322 19.31 -2.45 18.56
N ASN A 323 20.27 -2.68 19.46
CA ASN A 323 21.37 -3.63 19.24
C ASN A 323 20.90 -5.09 19.24
N LEU A 324 19.95 -5.46 20.11
CA LEU A 324 19.40 -6.81 20.17
C LEU A 324 18.65 -7.17 18.88
N VAL A 325 17.83 -6.25 18.38
CA VAL A 325 17.03 -6.47 17.18
C VAL A 325 17.92 -6.48 15.93
N HIS A 326 18.92 -5.59 15.83
CA HIS A 326 19.90 -5.64 14.74
C HIS A 326 20.67 -6.96 14.70
N GLY A 327 21.19 -7.41 15.85
CA GLY A 327 21.90 -8.69 15.94
C GLY A 327 21.01 -9.90 15.60
N TRP A 328 19.72 -9.86 15.94
CA TRP A 328 18.77 -10.90 15.53
C TRP A 328 18.51 -10.87 14.02
N ALA A 329 18.31 -9.68 13.43
CA ALA A 329 18.01 -9.51 12.02
C ALA A 329 19.17 -9.93 11.10
N GLU A 330 20.40 -9.54 11.44
CA GLU A 330 21.61 -9.94 10.69
C GLU A 330 21.76 -11.47 10.68
N ARG A 331 21.50 -12.12 11.82
CA ARG A 331 21.51 -13.58 11.96
C ARG A 331 20.36 -14.29 11.26
N ARG A 332 19.21 -13.66 11.04
CA ARG A 332 18.02 -14.30 10.46
C ARG A 332 17.88 -14.10 8.95
N PHE A 333 18.29 -12.93 8.45
CA PHE A 333 18.08 -12.51 7.05
C PHE A 333 19.37 -12.36 6.24
N GLN A 334 20.54 -12.28 6.88
CA GLN A 334 21.83 -12.12 6.21
C GLN A 334 22.82 -13.24 6.55
N LYS A 335 22.36 -14.44 6.91
CA LYS A 335 23.25 -15.57 7.26
C LYS A 335 24.39 -15.78 6.25
N ALA A 336 24.06 -15.77 4.95
CA ALA A 336 25.05 -15.96 3.89
C ALA A 336 26.04 -14.79 3.77
N LEU A 337 25.59 -13.55 3.98
CA LEU A 337 26.44 -12.37 3.92
C LEU A 337 27.32 -12.22 5.18
N ALA A 338 26.77 -12.59 6.34
CA ALA A 338 27.47 -12.62 7.61
C ALA A 338 28.53 -13.75 7.66
N MET A 339 28.22 -14.94 7.13
CA MET A 339 29.20 -16.01 6.92
C MET A 339 30.29 -15.57 5.94
N LEU A 340 29.93 -14.93 4.82
CA LEU A 340 30.92 -14.39 3.89
C LEU A 340 31.85 -13.37 4.56
N ARG A 341 31.32 -12.43 5.35
CA ARG A 341 32.12 -11.43 6.07
C ARG A 341 33.07 -12.05 7.10
N ARG A 342 32.66 -13.15 7.74
CA ARG A 342 33.44 -13.82 8.77
C ARG A 342 34.49 -14.77 8.20
N ASP A 343 34.12 -15.55 7.19
CA ASP A 343 34.92 -16.68 6.71
C ASP A 343 35.82 -16.30 5.51
N LEU A 344 35.51 -15.21 4.78
CA LEU A 344 36.33 -14.72 3.65
C LEU A 344 37.72 -14.20 4.09
N PRO A 345 37.86 -13.42 5.18
CA PRO A 345 39.17 -12.93 5.63
C PRO A 345 40.13 -14.06 6.01
N GLU A 346 39.63 -15.09 6.70
CA GLU A 346 40.40 -16.27 7.11
C GLU A 346 40.83 -17.09 5.88
N CYS A 347 39.92 -17.37 4.94
CA CYS A 347 40.27 -18.06 3.69
C CYS A 347 41.25 -17.28 2.81
N VAL A 348 41.13 -15.94 2.72
CA VAL A 348 42.06 -15.11 1.95
C VAL A 348 43.45 -15.13 2.61
N ALA A 349 43.52 -15.17 3.93
CA ALA A 349 44.77 -15.32 4.66
C ALA A 349 45.42 -16.69 4.38
N ASP A 350 44.65 -17.78 4.49
CA ASP A 350 45.16 -19.16 4.27
C ASP A 350 45.59 -19.40 2.81
N LEU A 351 44.79 -18.95 1.85
CA LEU A 351 45.07 -19.12 0.42
C LEU A 351 46.24 -18.26 -0.06
N ARG A 352 46.51 -17.13 0.61
CA ARG A 352 47.70 -16.31 0.32
C ARG A 352 48.99 -17.05 0.64
N GLU A 353 48.98 -17.95 1.62
CA GLU A 353 50.16 -18.74 2.01
C GLU A 353 50.31 -20.02 1.19
N THR A 354 49.21 -20.59 0.69
CA THR A 354 49.19 -21.94 0.09
C THR A 354 48.91 -21.98 -1.41
N ALA A 355 48.34 -20.93 -2.02
CA ALA A 355 47.93 -20.92 -3.42
C ALA A 355 48.56 -19.78 -4.23
N GLY A 356 48.73 -20.01 -5.53
CA GLY A 356 49.14 -18.97 -6.48
C GLY A 356 48.04 -17.93 -6.74
N MET A 357 48.42 -16.74 -7.21
CA MET A 357 47.52 -15.58 -7.41
C MET A 357 46.23 -15.90 -8.18
N ALA A 358 46.31 -16.75 -9.21
CA ALA A 358 45.14 -17.14 -10.01
C ALA A 358 44.13 -18.00 -9.23
N GLY A 359 44.61 -18.93 -8.38
CA GLY A 359 43.74 -19.78 -7.56
C GLY A 359 43.07 -19.01 -6.41
N LEU A 360 43.77 -18.01 -5.86
CA LEU A 360 43.21 -17.12 -4.85
C LEU A 360 42.07 -16.27 -5.44
N LEU A 361 42.25 -15.73 -6.65
CA LEU A 361 41.24 -14.97 -7.38
C LEU A 361 39.99 -15.81 -7.70
N ASP A 362 40.15 -17.04 -8.19
CA ASP A 362 39.01 -17.89 -8.55
C ASP A 362 38.19 -18.31 -7.32
N GLU A 363 38.84 -18.75 -6.24
CA GLU A 363 38.15 -19.23 -5.03
C GLU A 363 37.45 -18.08 -4.28
N THR A 364 38.06 -16.89 -4.23
CA THR A 364 37.43 -15.71 -3.64
C THR A 364 36.23 -15.23 -4.46
N LEU A 365 36.34 -15.20 -5.79
CA LEU A 365 35.22 -14.86 -6.68
C LEU A 365 34.08 -15.88 -6.59
N ALA A 366 34.39 -17.18 -6.51
CA ALA A 366 33.39 -18.23 -6.37
C ALA A 366 32.61 -18.11 -5.06
N ARG A 367 33.28 -17.82 -3.94
CA ARG A 367 32.62 -17.65 -2.63
C ARG A 367 31.83 -16.35 -2.53
N ILE A 368 32.35 -15.25 -3.08
CA ILE A 368 31.60 -13.98 -3.19
C ILE A 368 30.35 -14.21 -4.06
N ALA A 369 30.48 -14.87 -5.21
CA ALA A 369 29.35 -15.19 -6.07
C ALA A 369 28.32 -16.08 -5.35
N THR A 370 28.76 -17.04 -4.55
CA THR A 370 27.89 -17.94 -3.79
C THR A 370 27.19 -17.22 -2.64
N GLY A 371 27.90 -16.42 -1.85
CA GLY A 371 27.31 -15.62 -0.77
C GLY A 371 26.32 -14.57 -1.29
N VAL A 372 26.63 -13.94 -2.43
CA VAL A 372 25.75 -12.97 -3.10
C VAL A 372 24.54 -13.66 -3.75
N ARG A 373 24.69 -14.86 -4.32
CA ARG A 373 23.58 -15.63 -4.91
C ARG A 373 22.68 -16.28 -3.86
N ALA A 374 23.23 -16.73 -2.73
CA ALA A 374 22.46 -17.29 -1.61
C ALA A 374 21.59 -16.23 -0.90
N GLY A 375 21.94 -14.94 -1.02
CA GLY A 375 21.06 -13.83 -0.63
C GLY A 375 20.01 -13.44 -1.68
N ARG A 376 19.98 -14.09 -2.85
CA ARG A 376 19.04 -13.85 -3.97
C ARG A 376 18.01 -14.97 -4.15
N ALA A 377 18.17 -16.11 -3.47
CA ALA A 377 17.21 -17.22 -3.42
C ALA A 377 16.41 -17.14 -2.11
#